data_AF-A0A520RW83-F1
#
_entry.id   AF-A0A520RW83-F1
#
_cell.length_a   1.000
_cell.length_b   1.000
_cell.length_c   1.000
_cell.angle_alpha   90.00
_cell.angle_beta   90.00
_cell.angle_gamma   90.00
#
_symmetry.space_group_name_H-M   'P 1'
#
loop_
_entity.id
_entity.type
_entity.pdbx_description
1 polymer ?
#
loop_
_entity_poly.entity_id
_entity_poly.type
_entity_poly.pdbx_seq_one_letter_code
_entity_poly.pdbx_strand_id
1 'polypeptide(L)'
;MEQSPETTADGIFTAAQAQRGEGLFDQHCARCHSIEEFTGRAFNTIWAGTPAAALYLRIANTMPMDQPGSLGTEQSTALMAHILASNGMPTGEKPLAGDLEWLSSILIAQR
;
A
#
# COMPACT_ATOMS: atom_id res chain seq x y z
N MET A 1 23.93 -11.74 1.58
CA MET A 1 23.20 -11.68 0.30
C MET A 1 21.91 -10.93 0.61
N GLU A 2 21.75 -9.71 0.09
CA GLU A 2 20.44 -9.05 0.14
C GLU A 2 19.51 -9.86 -0.78
N GLN A 3 18.54 -10.55 -0.19
CA GLN A 3 17.49 -11.20 -0.97
C GLN A 3 16.59 -10.09 -1.51
N SER A 4 16.33 -10.10 -2.81
CA SER A 4 15.32 -9.21 -3.40
C SER A 4 13.97 -9.53 -2.75
N PRO A 5 13.18 -8.52 -2.36
CA PRO A 5 11.86 -8.79 -1.83
C PRO A 5 11.04 -9.50 -2.91
N GLU A 6 10.31 -10.54 -2.51
CA GLU A 6 9.36 -11.26 -3.36
C GLU A 6 7.93 -10.96 -2.93
N THR A 7 7.75 -10.58 -1.66
CA THR A 7 6.44 -10.28 -1.08
C THR A 7 6.46 -9.05 -0.19
N THR A 8 5.26 -8.52 0.11
CA THR A 8 5.11 -7.44 1.11
C THR A 8 5.63 -7.82 2.50
N ALA A 9 5.77 -9.12 2.80
CA ALA A 9 6.31 -9.60 4.08
C ALA A 9 7.81 -9.37 4.24
N ASP A 10 8.52 -8.99 3.17
CA ASP A 10 9.97 -8.74 3.14
C ASP A 10 10.36 -7.30 3.48
N GLY A 11 9.39 -6.45 3.83
CA GLY A 11 9.64 -5.07 4.21
C GLY A 11 9.89 -4.14 3.02
N ILE A 12 8.86 -3.92 2.20
CA ILE A 12 8.96 -3.18 0.93
C ILE A 12 8.71 -1.67 1.04
N PHE A 13 8.46 -1.17 2.25
CA PHE A 13 8.16 0.23 2.53
C PHE A 13 8.80 0.67 3.84
N THR A 14 9.02 1.97 4.01
CA THR A 14 9.62 2.50 5.25
C THR A 14 8.57 2.89 6.29
N ALA A 15 8.96 2.90 7.56
CA ALA A 15 8.11 3.41 8.64
C ALA A 15 7.64 4.86 8.39
N ALA A 16 8.53 5.70 7.85
CA ALA A 16 8.20 7.08 7.50
C ALA A 16 7.15 7.17 6.39
N GLN A 17 7.18 6.28 5.39
CA GLN A 17 6.14 6.22 4.36
C GLN A 17 4.79 5.80 4.94
N ALA A 18 4.76 4.78 5.80
CA ALA A 18 3.53 4.34 6.44
C ALA A 18 2.91 5.45 7.32
N GLN A 19 3.74 6.15 8.11
CA GLN A 19 3.29 7.27 8.94
C GLN A 19 2.77 8.44 8.10
N ARG A 20 3.42 8.76 6.98
CA ARG A 20 2.89 9.77 6.05
C ARG A 20 1.56 9.33 5.45
N GLY A 21 1.44 8.05 5.11
CA GLY A 21 0.21 7.47 4.57
C GLY A 21 -0.96 7.56 5.53
N GLU A 22 -0.74 7.37 6.82
CA GLU A 22 -1.76 7.56 7.87
C GLU A 22 -2.32 9.00 7.83
N GLY A 23 -1.45 10.00 7.85
CA GLY A 23 -1.89 11.40 7.77
C GLY A 23 -2.60 11.74 6.46
N LEU A 24 -2.21 11.14 5.33
CA LEU A 24 -2.92 11.29 4.04
C LEU A 24 -4.27 10.58 4.05
N PHE A 25 -4.37 9.42 4.71
CA PHE A 25 -5.62 8.68 4.85
C PHE A 25 -6.64 9.52 5.62
N ASP A 26 -6.23 10.12 6.73
CA ASP A 26 -7.08 11.02 7.52
C ASP A 26 -7.59 12.21 6.71
N GLN A 27 -6.76 12.75 5.82
CA GLN A 27 -7.10 13.93 5.01
C GLN A 27 -8.02 13.61 3.83
N HIS A 28 -7.78 12.49 3.14
CA HIS A 28 -8.40 12.22 1.84
C HIS A 28 -9.39 11.04 1.85
N CYS A 29 -9.20 10.08 2.74
CA CYS A 29 -9.89 8.79 2.73
C CYS A 29 -10.90 8.65 3.89
N ALA A 30 -10.56 9.15 5.08
CA ALA A 30 -11.30 8.92 6.32
C ALA A 30 -12.74 9.46 6.33
N ARG A 31 -13.09 10.37 5.41
CA ARG A 31 -14.48 10.84 5.25
C ARG A 31 -15.44 9.76 4.74
N CYS A 32 -14.92 8.75 4.03
CA CYS A 32 -15.72 7.72 3.36
C CYS A 32 -15.30 6.31 3.75
N HIS A 33 -14.05 6.12 4.17
CA HIS A 33 -13.50 4.83 4.52
C HIS A 33 -12.96 4.83 5.94
N SER A 34 -13.07 3.70 6.64
CA SER A 34 -12.27 3.41 7.81
C SER A 34 -11.12 2.50 7.44
N ILE A 35 -9.99 2.60 8.16
CA ILE A 35 -8.81 1.79 7.86
C ILE A 35 -9.10 0.30 8.04
N GLU A 36 -10.01 -0.06 8.96
CA GLU A 36 -10.44 -1.43 9.26
C GLU A 36 -10.99 -2.16 8.02
N GLU A 37 -11.61 -1.44 7.07
CA GLU A 37 -12.07 -1.99 5.79
C GLU A 37 -10.94 -2.57 4.93
N PHE A 38 -9.73 -2.04 5.11
CA PHE A 38 -8.52 -2.44 4.37
C PHE A 38 -7.61 -3.34 5.20
N THR A 39 -8.11 -3.96 6.26
CA THR A 39 -7.32 -4.84 7.13
C THR A 39 -7.89 -6.24 7.28
N GLY A 40 -7.05 -7.16 7.73
CA GLY A 40 -7.44 -8.49 8.18
C GLY A 40 -7.99 -9.38 7.07
N ARG A 41 -8.99 -10.21 7.40
CA ARG A 41 -9.48 -11.28 6.50
C ARG A 41 -10.04 -10.73 5.19
N ALA A 42 -10.75 -9.61 5.23
CA ALA A 42 -11.35 -9.02 4.04
C ALA A 42 -10.26 -8.55 3.06
N PHE A 43 -9.24 -7.85 3.56
CA PHE A 43 -8.06 -7.48 2.78
C PHE A 43 -7.37 -8.70 2.19
N ASN A 44 -7.05 -9.69 3.03
CA ASN A 44 -6.36 -10.91 2.59
C ASN A 44 -7.15 -11.67 1.50
N THR A 45 -8.47 -11.71 1.58
CA THR A 45 -9.33 -12.38 0.58
C THR A 45 -9.25 -11.73 -0.79
N ILE A 46 -9.07 -10.40 -0.85
CA ILE A 46 -9.04 -9.63 -2.10
C ILE A 46 -7.63 -9.57 -2.66
N TRP A 47 -6.63 -9.39 -1.77
CA TRP A 47 -5.31 -8.95 -2.18
C TRP A 47 -4.21 -10.00 -2.02
N ALA A 48 -4.32 -10.95 -1.08
CA ALA A 48 -3.25 -11.91 -0.86
C ALA A 48 -2.99 -12.74 -2.13
N GLY A 49 -1.71 -12.89 -2.50
CA GLY A 49 -1.27 -13.56 -3.73
C GLY A 49 -1.44 -12.74 -5.01
N THR A 50 -1.98 -11.52 -4.94
CA THR A 50 -2.01 -10.60 -6.09
C THR A 50 -0.76 -9.72 -6.12
N PRO A 51 -0.35 -9.21 -7.30
CA PRO A 51 0.75 -8.26 -7.38
C PRO A 51 0.44 -6.96 -6.62
N ALA A 52 1.44 -6.42 -5.93
CA ALA A 52 1.38 -5.14 -5.21
C ALA A 52 0.94 -3.99 -6.14
N ALA A 53 1.30 -4.07 -7.44
CA ALA A 53 0.87 -3.13 -8.47
C ALA A 53 -0.67 -2.99 -8.55
N ALA A 54 -1.43 -4.06 -8.29
CA ALA A 54 -2.89 -4.03 -8.35
C ALA A 54 -3.47 -3.10 -7.28
N LEU A 55 -2.97 -3.18 -6.04
CA LEU A 55 -3.39 -2.30 -4.95
C LEU A 55 -2.95 -0.85 -5.22
N TYR A 56 -1.70 -0.64 -5.67
CA TYR A 56 -1.21 0.68 -6.04
C TYR A 56 -2.09 1.36 -7.10
N LEU A 57 -2.39 0.65 -8.20
CA LEU A 57 -3.22 1.17 -9.29
C LEU A 57 -4.66 1.42 -8.83
N ARG A 58 -5.19 0.59 -7.92
CA ARG A 58 -6.52 0.82 -7.34
C ARG A 58 -6.55 2.16 -6.61
N ILE A 59 -5.55 2.43 -5.76
CA ILE A 59 -5.46 3.70 -5.03
C ILE A 59 -5.27 4.85 -6.03
N ALA A 60 -4.22 4.79 -6.85
CA ALA A 60 -3.83 5.87 -7.74
C ALA A 60 -4.93 6.27 -8.73
N ASN A 61 -5.64 5.30 -9.32
CA ASN A 61 -6.57 5.59 -10.42
C ASN A 61 -8.00 5.87 -9.97
N THR A 62 -8.39 5.42 -8.78
CA THR A 62 -9.81 5.45 -8.36
C THR A 62 -10.06 6.32 -7.14
N MET A 63 -9.01 6.79 -6.47
CA MET A 63 -9.12 7.63 -5.30
C MET A 63 -8.49 9.02 -5.53
N PRO A 64 -8.98 10.03 -4.78
CA PRO A 64 -10.20 10.00 -3.96
C PRO A 64 -11.47 9.96 -4.82
N MET A 65 -12.62 9.53 -4.26
CA MET A 65 -13.85 9.30 -5.04
C MET A 65 -14.35 10.54 -5.81
N ASP A 66 -14.15 11.75 -5.27
CA ASP A 66 -14.54 13.02 -5.91
C ASP A 66 -13.51 13.52 -6.93
N GLN A 67 -12.25 13.07 -6.84
CA GLN A 67 -11.17 13.42 -7.75
C GLN A 67 -10.28 12.21 -8.09
N PRO A 68 -10.82 11.17 -8.77
CA PRO A 68 -10.04 9.97 -9.10
C PRO A 68 -8.80 10.32 -9.94
N GLY A 69 -7.65 9.73 -9.64
CA GLY A 69 -6.42 9.98 -10.41
C GLY A 69 -5.65 11.23 -9.98
N SER A 70 -6.11 11.95 -8.94
CA SER A 70 -5.47 13.19 -8.49
C SER A 70 -4.25 12.99 -7.58
N LEU A 71 -4.08 11.80 -7.00
CA LEU A 71 -2.97 11.50 -6.11
C LEU A 71 -1.67 11.32 -6.89
N GLY A 72 -0.62 12.03 -6.47
CA GLY A 72 0.72 11.78 -6.99
C GLY A 72 1.25 10.41 -6.57
N THR A 73 2.33 9.95 -7.22
CA THR A 73 2.99 8.67 -6.90
C THR A 73 3.37 8.60 -5.42
N GLU A 74 4.01 9.63 -4.87
CA GLU A 74 4.44 9.66 -3.46
C GLU A 74 3.26 9.54 -2.47
N GLN A 75 2.12 10.13 -2.78
CA GLN A 75 0.92 10.03 -1.94
C GLN A 75 0.32 8.63 -2.03
N SER A 76 0.22 8.08 -3.25
CA SER A 76 -0.33 6.75 -3.48
C SER A 76 0.52 5.65 -2.84
N THR A 77 1.85 5.75 -2.92
CA THR A 77 2.76 4.80 -2.30
C THR A 77 2.77 4.91 -0.77
N ALA A 78 2.65 6.12 -0.22
CA ALA A 78 2.50 6.31 1.22
C ALA A 78 1.18 5.71 1.74
N LEU A 79 0.05 5.95 1.06
CA LEU A 79 -1.25 5.34 1.41
C LEU A 79 -1.19 3.81 1.35
N MET A 80 -0.58 3.26 0.30
CA MET A 80 -0.35 1.82 0.20
C MET A 80 0.51 1.30 1.38
N ALA A 81 1.61 1.99 1.71
CA ALA A 81 2.46 1.63 2.85
C ALA A 81 1.68 1.63 4.18
N HIS A 82 0.79 2.60 4.39
CA HIS A 82 -0.07 2.66 5.57
C HIS A 82 -1.03 1.46 5.64
N ILE A 83 -1.67 1.09 4.53
CA ILE A 83 -2.55 -0.09 4.47
C ILE A 83 -1.75 -1.38 4.78
N LEU A 84 -0.56 -1.53 4.19
CA LEU A 84 0.30 -2.70 4.45
C LEU A 84 0.75 -2.76 5.92
N ALA A 85 1.15 -1.63 6.50
CA ALA A 85 1.52 -1.53 7.92
C ALA A 85 0.34 -1.89 8.84
N SER A 86 -0.87 -1.45 8.49
CA SER A 86 -2.11 -1.76 9.22
C SER A 86 -2.47 -3.25 9.15
N ASN A 87 -1.93 -3.98 8.17
CA ASN A 87 -2.00 -5.44 8.06
C ASN A 87 -0.79 -6.17 8.68
N GLY A 88 0.05 -5.47 9.44
CA GLY A 88 1.20 -6.09 10.13
C GLY A 88 2.37 -6.45 9.22
N MET A 89 2.44 -5.89 8.02
CA MET A 89 3.63 -6.02 7.19
C MET A 89 4.80 -5.24 7.80
N PRO A 90 6.01 -5.81 7.87
CA PRO A 90 7.16 -5.16 8.46
C PRO A 90 7.60 -4.00 7.58
N THR A 91 8.30 -3.05 8.20
CA THR A 91 8.97 -1.96 7.49
C THR A 91 10.37 -2.40 7.07
N GLY A 92 10.84 -1.95 5.92
CA GLY A 92 12.23 -2.05 5.49
C GLY A 92 12.92 -0.69 5.41
N GLU A 93 14.11 -0.69 4.80
CA GLU A 93 14.97 0.49 4.68
C GLU A 93 14.78 1.25 3.36
N LYS A 94 14.27 0.56 2.33
CA LYS A 94 14.06 1.13 0.99
C LYS A 94 12.61 1.60 0.84
N PRO A 95 12.38 2.81 0.29
CA PRO A 95 11.03 3.30 0.07
C PRO A 95 10.33 2.52 -1.06
N LEU A 96 9.02 2.35 -0.91
CA LEU A 96 8.13 1.87 -1.95
C LEU A 96 8.09 2.92 -3.07
N ALA A 97 8.72 2.60 -4.21
CA ALA A 97 9.07 3.58 -5.25
C ALA A 97 7.94 3.91 -6.24
N GLY A 98 6.80 3.20 -6.21
CA GLY A 98 5.70 3.40 -7.16
C GLY A 98 6.03 2.94 -8.58
N ASP A 99 7.13 2.21 -8.75
CA ASP A 99 7.55 1.59 -10.00
C ASP A 99 6.66 0.38 -10.31
N LEU A 100 5.93 0.43 -11.44
CA LEU A 100 4.94 -0.60 -11.77
C LEU A 100 5.57 -1.94 -12.13
N GLU A 101 6.76 -1.95 -12.74
CA GLU A 101 7.44 -3.19 -13.11
C GLU A 101 7.86 -3.95 -11.86
N TRP A 102 8.52 -3.27 -10.92
CA TRP A 102 8.88 -3.81 -9.63
C TRP A 102 7.65 -4.20 -8.80
N LEU A 103 6.63 -3.33 -8.70
CA LEU A 103 5.41 -3.66 -7.96
C LEU A 103 4.64 -4.85 -8.56
N SER A 104 4.82 -5.15 -9.85
CA SER A 104 4.22 -6.31 -10.49
C SER A 104 4.94 -7.62 -10.16
N SER A 105 6.22 -7.55 -9.73
CA SER A 105 6.99 -8.72 -9.29
C SER A 105 6.84 -9.04 -7.79
N ILE A 106 6.30 -8.11 -7.00
CA ILE A 106 6.03 -8.30 -5.57
C ILE A 106 4.60 -8.80 -5.35
N LEU A 107 4.43 -9.91 -4.64
CA LEU A 107 3.12 -10.39 -4.23
C LEU A 107 2.70 -9.83 -2.85
N ILE A 108 1.41 -9.57 -2.67
CA ILE A 108 0.87 -9.23 -1.36
C ILE A 108 0.80 -10.52 -0.52
N ALA A 109 1.54 -10.54 0.59
CA ALA A 109 1.54 -11.66 1.51
C ALA A 109 0.26 -11.68 2.37
N GLN A 110 -0.08 -12.86 2.90
CA GLN A 110 -1.10 -13.00 3.94
C GLN A 110 -0.43 -12.87 5.32
N ARG A 111 -0.91 -11.97 6.16
CA ARG A 111 -0.56 -11.89 7.59
C ARG A 111 -1.80 -11.79 8.48
#